data_AF-A0A9X3D9M0-F1
#
_entry.id   AF-A0A9X3D9M0-F1
#
_cell.length_a   1.000
_cell.length_b   1.000
_cell.length_c   1.000
_cell.angle_alpha   90.00
_cell.angle_beta   90.00
_cell.angle_gamma   90.00
#
_symmetry.space_group_name_H-M   'P 1'
#
loop_
_entity.id
_entity.type
_entity.pdbx_description
1 polymer ?
#
loop_
_entity_poly.entity_id
_entity_poly.type
_entity_poly.pdbx_seq_one_letter_code
_entity_poly.pdbx_strand_id
1 'polypeptide(L)'
;PVVGVDVGVKADGLLVVATPDGREVARVAAPKSLTAAQHRLRVLQRGAARQRGRYDSATQTRQQPSNRWRVTQQRIGRTHARAAAVRRDVLHKATTTLAAHHQVIVVETLNAAAMGSAGGSRKRGLNRALADASLAEIRRLLGYKTRWYGSVLVEADRWYPSSKTCSACLAVKTKLSLADRVFVCDNCGVRIDRDRNAAINLARLGDTHTLGEQSPTESGSVAGRGASQETDPAQAGDAGGDETSTPHNTTSVGQTGTASPQGEAA
;
A
#
# COMPACT_ATOMS: atom_id res chain seq x y z
N PRO A 1 2.10 -0.75 -24.43
CA PRO A 1 3.43 -0.08 -24.43
C PRO A 1 4.12 -0.24 -23.07
N VAL A 2 5.45 -0.08 -23.03
CA VAL A 2 6.26 -0.04 -21.81
C VAL A 2 6.09 1.31 -21.11
N VAL A 3 5.94 1.32 -19.78
CA VAL A 3 5.94 2.54 -18.97
C VAL A 3 6.75 2.41 -17.71
N GLY A 4 7.34 3.51 -17.27
CA GLY A 4 7.96 3.67 -15.97
C GLY A 4 7.05 4.48 -15.05
N VAL A 5 7.00 4.07 -13.78
CA VAL A 5 6.16 4.67 -12.74
C VAL A 5 7.05 5.16 -11.60
N ASP A 6 7.21 6.47 -11.51
CA ASP A 6 7.84 7.11 -10.36
C ASP A 6 6.79 7.35 -9.28
N VAL A 7 6.98 6.75 -8.10
CA VAL A 7 6.02 6.85 -6.99
C VAL A 7 6.53 7.86 -5.98
N GLY A 8 6.10 9.11 -6.16
CA GLY A 8 6.49 10.20 -5.28
C GLY A 8 5.90 10.07 -3.87
N VAL A 9 6.70 10.43 -2.86
CA VAL A 9 6.23 10.69 -1.48
C VAL A 9 5.81 12.15 -1.28
N LYS A 10 5.59 12.87 -2.40
CA LYS A 10 5.24 14.29 -2.37
C LYS A 10 3.83 14.47 -1.81
N ALA A 11 3.58 15.67 -1.29
CA ALA A 11 2.26 16.00 -0.79
C ALA A 11 1.20 16.07 -1.90
N ASP A 12 1.60 16.40 -3.14
CA ASP A 12 0.75 16.71 -4.29
C ASP A 12 0.69 15.59 -5.35
N GLY A 13 1.80 14.90 -5.64
CA GLY A 13 1.85 13.77 -6.58
C GLY A 13 1.96 12.41 -5.88
N LEU A 14 1.09 11.47 -6.23
CA LEU A 14 1.15 10.06 -5.81
C LEU A 14 2.03 9.23 -6.76
N LEU A 15 1.83 9.39 -8.07
CA LEU A 15 2.65 8.73 -9.08
C LEU A 15 2.68 9.54 -10.38
N VAL A 16 3.79 9.42 -11.10
CA VAL A 16 4.00 9.93 -12.45
C VAL A 16 4.36 8.77 -13.36
N VAL A 17 3.71 8.71 -14.51
CA VAL A 17 3.87 7.62 -15.48
C VAL A 17 4.39 8.21 -16.79
N ALA A 18 5.49 7.65 -17.29
CA ALA A 18 6.06 8.08 -18.56
C ALA A 18 6.50 6.89 -19.41
N THR A 19 6.58 7.13 -20.72
CA THR A 19 7.09 6.19 -21.72
C THR A 19 8.58 6.42 -22.02
N PRO A 20 9.28 5.45 -22.63
CA PRO A 20 10.72 5.55 -22.92
C PRO A 20 11.12 6.74 -23.81
N ASP A 21 10.22 7.16 -24.70
CA ASP A 21 10.34 8.31 -25.61
C ASP A 21 10.22 9.68 -24.91
N GLY A 22 9.88 9.69 -23.62
CA GLY A 22 9.81 10.92 -22.82
C GLY A 22 8.40 11.45 -22.58
N ARG A 23 7.34 10.83 -23.13
CA ARG A 23 5.97 11.31 -22.97
C ARG A 23 5.44 10.97 -21.56
N GLU A 24 4.91 11.98 -20.86
CA GLU A 24 4.13 11.74 -19.65
C GLU A 24 2.72 11.30 -20.03
N VAL A 25 2.30 10.12 -19.55
CA VAL A 25 1.04 9.49 -19.97
C VAL A 25 -0.03 9.55 -18.88
N ALA A 26 0.38 9.66 -17.62
CA ALA A 26 -0.53 9.86 -16.50
C ALA A 26 0.19 10.48 -15.30
N ARG A 27 -0.57 11.26 -14.53
CA ARG A 27 -0.16 11.78 -13.23
C ARG A 27 -1.33 11.65 -12.27
N VAL A 28 -1.12 10.94 -11.16
CA VAL A 28 -2.15 10.74 -10.15
C VAL A 28 -1.82 11.62 -8.96
N ALA A 29 -2.76 12.48 -8.57
CA ALA A 29 -2.60 13.31 -7.39
C ALA A 29 -2.73 12.48 -6.11
N ALA A 30 -2.00 12.87 -5.07
CA ALA A 30 -2.20 12.29 -3.75
C ALA A 30 -3.57 12.70 -3.19
N PRO A 31 -4.43 11.75 -2.74
CA PRO A 31 -5.79 12.07 -2.30
C PRO A 31 -5.86 12.96 -1.06
N LYS A 32 -4.75 13.13 -0.32
CA LYS A 32 -4.64 13.92 0.93
C LYS A 32 -5.76 13.62 1.93
N SER A 33 -6.34 12.41 1.89
CA SER A 33 -7.56 12.05 2.63
C SER A 33 -7.34 12.07 4.14
N LEU A 34 -6.15 11.65 4.60
CA LEU A 34 -5.75 11.77 6.00
C LEU A 34 -5.62 13.24 6.39
N THR A 35 -5.05 14.07 5.51
CA THR A 35 -4.90 15.51 5.73
C THR A 35 -6.24 16.23 5.86
N ALA A 36 -7.18 15.95 4.96
CA ALA A 36 -8.54 16.44 5.05
C ALA A 36 -9.25 15.99 6.35
N ALA A 37 -8.99 14.76 6.81
CA ALA A 37 -9.56 14.22 8.04
C ALA A 37 -8.95 14.79 9.33
N GLN A 38 -7.78 15.45 9.27
CA GLN A 38 -7.02 15.84 10.47
C GLN A 38 -7.80 16.75 11.42
N HIS A 39 -8.52 17.74 10.88
CA HIS A 39 -9.27 18.68 11.73
C HIS A 39 -10.33 17.93 12.56
N ARG A 40 -11.13 17.09 11.89
CA ARG A 40 -12.13 16.25 12.54
C ARG A 40 -11.51 15.29 13.55
N LEU A 41 -10.40 14.65 13.22
CA LEU A 41 -9.68 13.76 14.14
C LEU A 41 -9.21 14.52 15.39
N ARG A 42 -8.63 15.71 15.23
CA ARG A 42 -8.19 16.55 16.36
C ARG A 42 -9.35 16.89 17.30
N VAL A 43 -10.50 17.29 16.75
CA VAL A 43 -11.70 17.61 17.55
C VAL A 43 -12.19 16.38 18.31
N LEU A 44 -12.34 15.24 17.62
CA LEU A 44 -12.82 13.99 18.25
C LEU A 44 -11.85 13.46 19.32
N GLN A 45 -10.54 13.51 19.06
CA GLN A 45 -9.50 13.06 19.99
C GLN A 45 -9.46 13.95 21.25
N ARG A 46 -9.53 15.29 21.10
CA ARG A 46 -9.65 16.21 22.25
C ARG A 46 -10.93 15.98 23.04
N GLY A 47 -12.04 15.69 22.36
CA GLY A 47 -13.30 15.32 22.99
C GLY A 47 -13.18 14.03 23.81
N ALA A 48 -12.58 12.99 23.23
CA ALA A 48 -12.39 11.70 23.88
C ALA A 48 -11.47 11.78 25.09
N ALA A 49 -10.42 12.62 25.05
CA ALA A 49 -9.49 12.81 26.16
C ALA A 49 -10.15 13.40 27.42
N ARG A 50 -11.25 14.14 27.26
CA ARG A 50 -12.03 14.73 28.37
C ARG A 50 -13.16 13.83 28.87
N GLN A 51 -13.35 12.67 28.26
CA GLN A 51 -14.41 11.72 28.62
C GLN A 51 -13.83 10.57 29.44
N ARG A 52 -14.64 9.93 30.29
CA ARG A 52 -14.22 8.75 31.06
C ARG A 52 -13.84 7.61 30.11
N GLY A 53 -12.54 7.41 29.92
CA GLY A 53 -11.94 6.42 29.05
C GLY A 53 -11.64 5.09 29.75
N ARG A 54 -10.85 4.23 29.11
CA ARG A 54 -10.50 2.89 29.63
C ARG A 54 -9.38 2.93 30.68
N TYR A 55 -8.61 4.01 30.69
CA TYR A 55 -7.52 4.27 31.62
C TYR A 55 -7.77 5.62 32.29
N ASP A 56 -7.65 5.65 33.61
CA ASP A 56 -7.68 6.88 34.40
C ASP A 56 -6.25 7.32 34.71
N SER A 57 -5.87 8.51 34.25
CA SER A 57 -4.52 9.04 34.50
C SER A 57 -4.32 9.49 35.94
N ALA A 58 -5.39 9.85 36.67
CA ALA A 58 -5.29 10.33 38.05
C ALA A 58 -5.03 9.17 39.02
N THR A 59 -5.79 8.07 38.87
CA THR A 59 -5.63 6.88 39.71
C THR A 59 -4.66 5.85 39.13
N GLN A 60 -4.21 6.03 37.88
CA GLN A 60 -3.37 5.08 37.13
C GLN A 60 -3.97 3.67 37.00
N THR A 61 -5.30 3.56 37.06
CA THR A 61 -6.01 2.27 36.97
C THR A 61 -6.85 2.15 35.70
N ARG A 62 -7.21 0.91 35.36
CA ARG A 62 -8.22 0.66 34.34
C ARG A 62 -9.61 0.86 34.92
N GLN A 63 -10.50 1.45 34.13
CA GLN A 63 -11.88 1.68 34.52
C GLN A 63 -12.84 1.42 33.37
N GLN A 64 -14.13 1.31 33.69
CA GLN A 64 -15.16 1.14 32.66
C GLN A 64 -15.39 2.45 31.90
N PRO A 65 -15.16 2.46 30.57
CA PRO A 65 -15.34 3.65 29.77
C PRO A 65 -16.82 4.03 29.68
N SER A 66 -17.10 5.34 29.65
CA SER A 66 -18.45 5.85 29.43
C SER A 66 -18.98 5.50 28.03
N ASN A 67 -20.31 5.41 27.89
CA ASN A 67 -20.95 5.21 26.58
C ASN A 67 -20.58 6.33 25.59
N ARG A 68 -20.49 7.58 26.07
CA ARG A 68 -20.05 8.72 25.26
C ARG A 68 -18.63 8.55 24.71
N TRP A 69 -17.71 8.02 25.52
CA TRP A 69 -16.35 7.69 25.09
C TRP A 69 -16.33 6.61 24.01
N ARG A 70 -17.08 5.52 24.20
CA ARG A 70 -17.20 4.43 23.21
C ARG A 70 -17.70 4.95 21.86
N VAL A 71 -18.75 5.76 21.86
CA VAL A 71 -19.29 6.39 20.63
C VAL A 71 -18.26 7.31 19.97
N THR A 72 -17.52 8.10 20.75
CA THR A 72 -16.48 9.00 20.23
C THR A 72 -15.33 8.21 19.60
N GLN A 73 -14.88 7.11 20.22
CA GLN A 73 -13.88 6.22 19.65
C GLN A 73 -14.36 5.57 18.34
N GLN A 74 -15.63 5.15 18.26
CA GLN A 74 -16.20 4.65 17.02
C GLN A 74 -16.17 5.71 15.90
N ARG A 75 -16.47 6.98 16.22
CA ARG A 75 -16.38 8.10 15.26
C ARG A 75 -14.94 8.36 14.80
N ILE A 76 -13.96 8.23 15.70
CA ILE A 76 -12.53 8.31 15.36
C ILE A 76 -12.19 7.18 14.37
N GLY A 77 -12.56 5.94 14.71
CA GLY A 77 -12.36 4.76 13.86
C GLY A 77 -12.96 4.93 12.46
N ARG A 78 -14.23 5.35 12.37
CA ARG A 78 -14.91 5.63 11.08
C ARG A 78 -14.20 6.71 10.26
N THR A 79 -13.65 7.73 10.92
CA THR A 79 -12.92 8.82 10.24
C THR A 79 -11.61 8.30 9.64
N HIS A 80 -10.86 7.48 10.38
CA HIS A 80 -9.68 6.81 9.85
C HIS A 80 -10.02 5.83 8.72
N ALA A 81 -11.06 5.01 8.89
CA ALA A 81 -11.52 4.05 7.90
C ALA A 81 -11.91 4.75 6.59
N ARG A 82 -12.61 5.88 6.66
CA ARG A 82 -12.96 6.67 5.46
C ARG A 82 -11.72 7.23 4.76
N ALA A 83 -10.76 7.78 5.51
CA ALA A 83 -9.52 8.28 4.93
C ALA A 83 -8.73 7.16 4.21
N ALA A 84 -8.65 5.97 4.84
CA ALA A 84 -8.02 4.79 4.25
C ALA A 84 -8.78 4.27 3.02
N ALA A 85 -10.11 4.27 3.04
CA ALA A 85 -10.94 3.84 1.91
C ALA A 85 -10.75 4.74 0.68
N VAL A 86 -10.75 6.06 0.86
CA VAL A 86 -10.47 7.01 -0.23
C VAL A 86 -9.07 6.79 -0.81
N ARG A 87 -8.07 6.58 0.05
CA ARG A 87 -6.72 6.28 -0.41
C ARG A 87 -6.69 4.99 -1.22
N ARG A 88 -7.29 3.93 -0.69
CA ARG A 88 -7.37 2.62 -1.34
C ARG A 88 -8.06 2.70 -2.71
N ASP A 89 -9.16 3.43 -2.82
CA ASP A 89 -9.89 3.63 -4.08
C ASP A 89 -8.99 4.25 -5.17
N VAL A 90 -8.28 5.33 -4.83
CA VAL A 90 -7.32 5.96 -5.77
C VAL A 90 -6.23 5.00 -6.20
N LEU A 91 -5.66 4.25 -5.26
CA LEU A 91 -4.62 3.25 -5.56
C LEU A 91 -5.14 2.13 -6.47
N HIS A 92 -6.35 1.62 -6.21
CA HIS A 92 -6.93 0.58 -7.05
C HIS A 92 -7.20 1.09 -8.46
N LYS A 93 -7.81 2.28 -8.61
CA LYS A 93 -8.07 2.86 -9.93
C LYS A 93 -6.77 3.03 -10.71
N ALA A 94 -5.77 3.67 -10.12
CA ALA A 94 -4.49 3.92 -10.78
C ALA A 94 -3.79 2.60 -11.20
N THR A 95 -3.70 1.63 -10.29
CA THR A 95 -3.02 0.35 -10.57
C THR A 95 -3.79 -0.55 -11.53
N THR A 96 -5.12 -0.50 -11.53
CA THR A 96 -5.95 -1.19 -12.54
C THR A 96 -5.74 -0.58 -13.92
N THR A 97 -5.79 0.74 -14.05
CA THR A 97 -5.55 1.42 -15.32
C THR A 97 -4.13 1.11 -15.85
N LEU A 98 -3.12 1.11 -14.97
CA LEU A 98 -1.77 0.74 -15.37
C LEU A 98 -1.73 -0.69 -15.92
N ALA A 99 -2.16 -1.69 -15.15
CA ALA A 99 -2.14 -3.10 -15.54
C ALA A 99 -2.98 -3.38 -16.81
N ALA A 100 -4.15 -2.79 -16.94
CA ALA A 100 -5.04 -3.06 -18.07
C ALA A 100 -4.56 -2.46 -19.41
N HIS A 101 -3.81 -1.35 -19.38
CA HIS A 101 -3.48 -0.59 -20.61
C HIS A 101 -2.00 -0.65 -21.03
N HIS A 102 -1.15 -1.31 -20.24
CA HIS A 102 0.29 -1.34 -20.45
C HIS A 102 0.79 -2.78 -20.43
N GLN A 103 1.77 -3.08 -21.28
CA GLN A 103 2.32 -4.44 -21.41
C GLN A 103 3.40 -4.67 -20.37
N VAL A 104 4.26 -3.66 -20.15
CA VAL A 104 5.34 -3.70 -19.18
C VAL A 104 5.25 -2.45 -18.31
N ILE A 105 5.27 -2.64 -17.00
CA ILE A 105 5.22 -1.58 -16.00
C ILE A 105 6.47 -1.70 -15.14
N VAL A 106 7.29 -0.65 -15.16
CA VAL A 106 8.52 -0.59 -14.37
C VAL A 106 8.30 0.30 -13.15
N VAL A 107 8.53 -0.23 -11.96
CA VAL A 107 8.41 0.49 -10.69
C VAL A 107 9.74 0.47 -9.94
N GLU A 108 10.00 1.49 -9.14
CA GLU A 108 11.14 1.45 -8.23
C GLU A 108 10.89 0.58 -6.99
N THR A 109 11.95 -0.07 -6.49
CA THR A 109 11.92 -0.81 -5.23
C THR A 109 12.17 0.14 -4.04
N LEU A 110 11.17 0.93 -3.65
CA LEU A 110 11.32 1.85 -2.52
C LEU A 110 10.96 1.20 -1.17
N ASN A 111 11.93 1.09 -0.26
CA ASN A 111 11.67 0.59 1.10
C ASN A 111 11.10 1.71 1.99
N ALA A 112 9.77 1.84 2.01
CA ALA A 112 9.05 2.80 2.85
C ALA A 112 9.37 2.68 4.35
N ALA A 113 9.77 1.49 4.85
CA ALA A 113 10.12 1.27 6.25
C ALA A 113 11.46 1.91 6.64
N ALA A 114 12.43 1.96 5.72
CA ALA A 114 13.71 2.62 5.95
C ALA A 114 13.60 4.15 6.03
N MET A 115 12.59 4.75 5.38
CA MET A 115 12.40 6.21 5.37
C MET A 115 11.57 6.74 6.56
N GLY A 116 10.65 5.94 7.11
CA GLY A 116 9.77 6.37 8.21
C GLY A 116 10.41 6.34 9.61
N SER A 117 11.49 5.56 9.78
CA SER A 117 12.10 5.24 11.07
C SER A 117 13.27 6.16 11.47
N ALA A 118 13.96 6.78 10.51
CA ALA A 118 15.11 7.65 10.77
C ALA A 118 14.69 9.13 10.96
N GLY A 119 14.27 9.54 12.17
CA GLY A 119 14.23 10.98 12.52
C GLY A 119 13.17 11.48 13.50
N GLY A 120 12.37 10.60 14.12
CA GLY A 120 11.45 10.97 15.20
C GLY A 120 10.45 12.10 14.88
N SER A 121 10.06 12.88 15.91
CA SER A 121 9.03 13.92 15.86
C SER A 121 9.27 15.03 14.82
N ARG A 122 10.52 15.25 14.38
CA ARG A 122 10.90 16.27 13.39
C ARG A 122 10.45 15.95 11.96
N LYS A 123 10.00 14.72 11.69
CA LYS A 123 9.50 14.28 10.38
C LYS A 123 8.00 13.97 10.33
N ARG A 124 7.19 14.47 11.28
CA ARG A 124 5.73 14.19 11.32
C ARG A 124 4.99 14.46 10.00
N GLY A 125 5.40 15.49 9.24
CA GLY A 125 4.86 15.77 7.90
C GLY A 125 5.28 14.75 6.85
N LEU A 126 6.57 14.38 6.82
CA LEU A 126 7.12 13.39 5.90
C LEU A 126 6.58 11.99 6.21
N ASN A 127 6.53 11.57 7.47
CA ASN A 127 5.96 10.28 7.87
C ASN A 127 4.46 10.17 7.53
N ARG A 128 3.74 11.31 7.54
CA ARG A 128 2.35 11.36 7.09
C ARG A 128 2.26 11.25 5.57
N ALA A 129 3.09 11.97 4.83
CA ALA A 129 3.17 11.86 3.38
C ALA A 129 3.62 10.46 2.93
N LEU A 130 4.51 9.79 3.68
CA LEU A 130 4.92 8.40 3.50
C LEU A 130 3.82 7.41 3.85
N ALA A 131 3.06 7.64 4.93
CA ALA A 131 1.89 6.82 5.26
C ALA A 131 0.75 7.02 4.24
N ASP A 132 0.70 8.16 3.56
CA ASP A 132 -0.20 8.43 2.45
C ASP A 132 0.33 7.82 1.14
N ALA A 133 1.64 7.89 0.88
CA ALA A 133 2.35 7.26 -0.22
C ALA A 133 2.51 5.76 0.07
N SER A 134 1.43 5.02 -0.19
CA SER A 134 1.36 3.58 0.07
C SER A 134 2.19 2.79 -0.96
N LEU A 135 3.50 3.03 -1.01
CA LEU A 135 4.44 2.46 -1.98
C LEU A 135 4.39 0.93 -1.98
N ALA A 136 4.42 0.33 -0.80
CA ALA A 136 4.29 -1.11 -0.62
C ALA A 136 2.92 -1.62 -1.12
N GLU A 137 1.86 -0.83 -0.94
CA GLU A 137 0.52 -1.18 -1.43
C GLU A 137 0.44 -1.05 -2.95
N ILE A 138 1.04 -0.03 -3.58
CA ILE A 138 1.10 0.09 -5.04
C ILE A 138 1.78 -1.13 -5.65
N ARG A 139 2.94 -1.53 -5.11
CA ARG A 139 3.66 -2.73 -5.54
C ARG A 139 2.82 -3.99 -5.35
N ARG A 140 2.17 -4.14 -4.19
CA ARG A 140 1.28 -5.27 -3.90
C ARG A 140 0.11 -5.33 -4.89
N LEU A 141 -0.54 -4.19 -5.14
CA LEU A 141 -1.66 -4.07 -6.06
C LEU A 141 -1.25 -4.38 -7.51
N LEU A 142 -0.14 -3.81 -7.98
CA LEU A 142 0.40 -4.10 -9.30
C LEU A 142 0.77 -5.57 -9.42
N GLY A 143 1.43 -6.16 -8.41
CA GLY A 143 1.92 -7.54 -8.47
C GLY A 143 0.83 -8.59 -8.74
N TYR A 144 -0.39 -8.42 -8.23
CA TYR A 144 -1.50 -9.31 -8.60
C TYR A 144 -2.27 -8.84 -9.84
N LYS A 145 -2.42 -7.52 -10.06
CA LYS A 145 -3.20 -7.03 -11.20
C LYS A 145 -2.49 -7.25 -12.52
N THR A 146 -1.16 -7.12 -12.58
CA THR A 146 -0.41 -7.43 -13.80
C THR A 146 -0.60 -8.88 -14.20
N ARG A 147 -0.61 -9.81 -13.23
CA ARG A 147 -0.97 -11.22 -13.47
C ARG A 147 -2.39 -11.39 -14.00
N TRP A 148 -3.36 -10.64 -13.50
CA TRP A 148 -4.75 -10.70 -13.97
C TRP A 148 -4.92 -10.16 -15.40
N TYR A 149 -4.20 -9.10 -15.75
CA TYR A 149 -4.34 -8.43 -17.06
C TYR A 149 -3.30 -8.88 -18.09
N GLY A 150 -2.40 -9.81 -17.74
CA GLY A 150 -1.33 -10.30 -18.63
C GLY A 150 -0.18 -9.31 -18.83
N SER A 151 -0.06 -8.29 -18.00
CA SER A 151 1.08 -7.36 -18.00
C SER A 151 2.26 -7.94 -17.22
N VAL A 152 3.46 -7.42 -17.51
CA VAL A 152 4.68 -7.70 -16.77
C VAL A 152 4.97 -6.54 -15.80
N LEU A 153 5.24 -6.88 -14.54
CA LEU A 153 5.76 -5.93 -13.55
C LEU A 153 7.28 -6.12 -13.44
N VAL A 154 8.04 -5.08 -13.73
CA VAL A 154 9.50 -5.04 -13.56
C VAL A 154 9.82 -4.16 -12.36
N GLU A 155 10.59 -4.70 -11.42
CA GLU A 155 11.08 -3.95 -10.27
C GLU A 155 12.50 -3.48 -10.56
N ALA A 156 12.69 -2.16 -10.64
CA ALA A 156 14.02 -1.59 -10.80
C ALA A 156 14.86 -1.85 -9.55
N ASP A 157 16.16 -2.10 -9.76
CA ASP A 157 17.11 -2.30 -8.66
C ASP A 157 17.02 -1.15 -7.65
N ARG A 158 17.18 -1.49 -6.37
CA ARG A 158 17.08 -0.54 -5.25
C ARG A 158 18.04 0.65 -5.39
N TRP A 159 19.20 0.43 -6.00
CA TRP A 159 20.24 1.43 -6.18
C TRP A 159 20.19 2.11 -7.55
N TYR A 160 19.20 1.76 -8.39
CA TYR A 160 19.03 2.38 -9.69
C TYR A 160 18.78 3.89 -9.54
N PRO A 161 19.67 4.77 -10.04
CA PRO A 161 19.61 6.20 -9.79
C PRO A 161 18.60 6.91 -10.72
N SER A 162 17.36 6.43 -10.80
CA SER A 162 16.32 6.91 -11.72
C SER A 162 16.16 8.44 -11.67
N SER A 163 16.04 9.02 -10.47
CA SER A 163 15.83 10.45 -10.29
C SER A 163 17.09 11.31 -10.47
N LYS A 164 18.29 10.72 -10.40
CA LYS A 164 19.58 11.41 -10.56
C LYS A 164 20.17 11.30 -11.96
N THR A 165 19.73 10.31 -12.73
CA THR A 165 20.18 10.08 -14.11
C THR A 165 19.47 11.04 -15.05
N CYS A 166 20.20 11.69 -15.92
CA CYS A 166 19.60 12.55 -16.94
C CYS A 166 18.93 11.71 -18.02
N SER A 167 17.63 11.85 -18.22
CA SER A 167 16.92 11.18 -19.33
C SER A 167 17.35 11.65 -20.72
N ALA A 168 18.00 12.80 -20.88
CA ALA A 168 18.51 13.24 -22.19
C ALA A 168 19.90 12.66 -22.54
N CYS A 169 20.87 12.70 -21.62
CA CYS A 169 22.27 12.35 -21.90
C CYS A 169 22.87 11.28 -20.98
N LEU A 170 22.07 10.66 -20.11
CA LEU A 170 22.46 9.60 -19.16
C LEU A 170 23.47 10.01 -18.08
N ALA A 171 23.95 11.26 -18.06
CA ALA A 171 24.81 11.76 -16.99
C ALA A 171 24.10 11.66 -15.63
N VAL A 172 24.80 11.11 -14.63
CA VAL A 172 24.27 10.91 -13.28
C VAL A 172 24.74 12.05 -12.37
N LYS A 173 23.80 12.75 -11.75
CA LYS A 173 24.12 13.76 -10.74
C LYS A 173 24.65 13.13 -9.46
N THR A 174 25.73 13.70 -8.92
CA THR A 174 26.27 13.32 -7.61
C THR A 174 25.37 13.80 -6.46
N LYS A 175 24.87 15.05 -6.56
CA LYS A 175 24.01 15.68 -5.56
C LYS A 175 22.64 16.03 -6.16
N LEU A 176 21.58 15.56 -5.51
CA LEU A 176 20.20 15.94 -5.79
C LEU A 176 19.41 15.84 -4.48
N SER A 177 18.81 16.95 -4.04
CA SER A 177 18.03 17.03 -2.82
C SER A 177 16.59 16.55 -3.05
N LEU A 178 15.87 16.15 -2.01
CA LEU A 178 14.42 15.87 -2.10
C LEU A 178 13.58 17.13 -2.38
N ALA A 179 14.12 18.32 -2.12
CA ALA A 179 13.46 19.60 -2.37
C ALA A 179 13.52 20.00 -3.85
N ASP A 180 14.49 19.49 -4.61
CA ASP A 180 14.67 19.82 -6.02
C ASP A 180 13.50 19.23 -6.84
N ARG A 181 12.66 20.11 -7.37
CA ARG A 181 11.47 19.76 -8.18
C ARG A 181 11.78 19.71 -9.67
N VAL A 182 12.72 20.53 -10.10
CA VAL A 182 13.19 20.58 -11.47
C VAL A 182 14.55 19.90 -11.52
N PHE A 183 14.67 18.90 -12.37
CA PHE A 183 15.95 18.33 -12.74
C PHE A 183 16.59 19.23 -13.81
N VAL A 184 17.77 19.76 -13.51
CA VAL A 184 18.58 20.56 -14.44
C VAL A 184 19.89 19.82 -14.69
N CYS A 185 20.12 19.28 -15.87
CA CYS A 185 21.35 18.52 -16.14
C CYS A 185 22.57 19.45 -16.26
N ASP A 186 23.64 19.13 -15.54
CA ASP A 186 24.89 19.91 -15.59
C ASP A 186 25.72 19.60 -16.84
N ASN A 187 25.42 18.49 -17.54
CA ASN A 187 26.13 18.05 -18.74
C ASN A 187 25.47 18.57 -20.04
N CYS A 188 24.15 18.40 -20.18
CA CYS A 188 23.44 18.76 -21.42
C CYS A 188 22.41 19.89 -21.25
N GLY A 189 22.30 20.48 -20.06
CA GLY A 189 21.42 21.63 -19.81
C GLY A 189 19.91 21.35 -19.78
N VAL A 190 19.45 20.10 -19.99
CA VAL A 190 18.01 19.79 -19.99
C VAL A 190 17.35 20.19 -18.68
N ARG A 191 16.15 20.78 -18.76
CA ARG A 191 15.33 21.21 -17.61
C ARG A 191 13.98 20.49 -17.69
N ILE A 192 13.69 19.62 -16.72
CA ILE A 192 12.48 18.78 -16.72
C ILE A 192 11.98 18.56 -15.29
N ASP A 193 10.68 18.28 -15.11
CA ASP A 193 10.16 17.79 -13.83
C ASP A 193 10.94 16.55 -13.38
N ARG A 194 11.36 16.54 -12.12
CA ARG A 194 12.20 15.46 -11.57
C ARG A 194 11.50 14.10 -11.61
N ASP A 195 10.22 14.06 -11.29
CA ASP A 195 9.45 12.81 -11.23
C ASP A 195 9.23 12.28 -12.65
N ARG A 196 8.94 13.18 -13.61
CA ARG A 196 8.92 12.83 -15.03
C ARG A 196 10.27 12.27 -15.50
N ASN A 197 11.39 12.90 -15.14
CA ASN A 197 12.72 12.39 -15.48
C ASN A 197 12.96 10.97 -14.91
N ALA A 198 12.59 10.74 -13.65
CA ALA A 198 12.68 9.43 -13.02
C ALA A 198 11.82 8.38 -13.74
N ALA A 199 10.57 8.72 -14.05
CA ALA A 199 9.63 7.85 -14.75
C ALA A 199 10.14 7.47 -16.16
N ILE A 200 10.75 8.39 -16.90
CA ILE A 200 11.36 8.11 -18.22
C ILE A 200 12.51 7.11 -18.09
N ASN A 201 13.40 7.31 -17.11
CA ASN A 201 14.52 6.41 -16.89
C ASN A 201 14.04 5.00 -16.49
N LEU A 202 13.02 4.91 -15.62
CA LEU A 202 12.37 3.64 -15.29
C LEU A 202 11.77 2.97 -16.53
N ALA A 203 11.09 3.72 -17.39
CA ALA A 203 10.48 3.17 -18.61
C ALA A 203 11.53 2.53 -19.52
N ARG A 204 12.68 3.20 -19.69
CA ARG A 204 13.79 2.71 -20.53
C ARG A 204 14.44 1.45 -19.99
N LEU A 205 14.47 1.27 -18.66
CA LEU A 205 14.93 0.02 -18.06
C LEU A 205 14.07 -1.16 -18.54
N GLY A 206 12.75 -1.02 -18.55
CA GLY A 206 11.84 -2.06 -19.04
C GLY A 206 11.94 -2.33 -20.54
N ASP A 207 12.25 -1.31 -21.32
CA ASP A 207 12.46 -1.42 -22.78
C ASP A 207 13.69 -2.30 -23.08
N THR A 208 14.79 -2.11 -22.35
CA THR A 208 15.98 -2.96 -22.47
C THR A 208 15.74 -4.42 -22.04
N HIS A 209 14.87 -4.64 -21.05
CA HIS A 209 14.49 -6.01 -20.64
C HIS A 209 13.64 -6.72 -21.71
N THR A 210 12.82 -5.98 -22.44
CA THR A 210 11.97 -6.55 -23.52
C THR A 210 12.79 -6.91 -24.75
N LEU A 211 13.91 -6.23 -24.99
CA LEU A 211 14.83 -6.47 -26.11
C LEU A 211 15.90 -7.54 -25.80
N GLY A 212 16.10 -7.89 -24.52
CA GLY A 212 17.13 -8.83 -24.06
C GLY A 212 16.75 -10.32 -24.08
N GLU A 213 15.50 -10.67 -24.39
CA GLU A 213 15.04 -12.06 -24.51
C GLU A 213 15.20 -12.64 -25.94
N GLN A 214 15.97 -11.98 -26.80
CA GLN A 214 16.40 -12.53 -28.09
C GLN A 214 17.93 -12.55 -28.19
N SER A 215 18.52 -13.67 -27.82
CA SER A 215 19.85 -14.09 -28.28
C SER A 215 19.85 -15.60 -28.52
N PRO A 216 20.68 -16.09 -29.45
CA PRO A 216 20.27 -17.05 -30.46
C PRO A 216 20.43 -18.51 -30.04
N THR A 217 19.52 -19.35 -30.54
CA THR A 217 19.68 -20.77 -30.87
C THR A 217 20.80 -21.54 -30.16
N GLU A 218 20.43 -22.38 -29.18
CA GLU A 218 20.94 -23.75 -29.17
C GLU A 218 19.78 -24.71 -29.40
N SER A 219 19.93 -25.44 -30.51
CA SER A 219 19.03 -26.45 -31.03
C SER A 219 18.93 -27.64 -30.08
N GLY A 220 17.70 -28.04 -29.75
CA GLY A 220 17.41 -29.25 -29.00
C GLY A 220 16.05 -29.82 -29.38
N SER A 221 16.00 -30.43 -30.56
CA SER A 221 15.07 -31.47 -31.02
C SER A 221 13.59 -31.42 -30.61
N VAL A 222 12.75 -31.02 -31.56
CA VAL A 222 11.33 -31.36 -31.60
C VAL A 222 11.17 -32.87 -31.75
N ALA A 223 10.58 -33.53 -30.76
CA ALA A 223 9.91 -34.80 -30.94
C ALA A 223 8.49 -34.67 -30.37
N GLY A 224 7.51 -34.59 -31.27
CA GLY A 224 6.11 -34.62 -30.89
C GLY A 224 5.72 -35.95 -30.24
N ARG A 225 4.68 -35.89 -29.42
CA ARG A 225 3.60 -36.88 -29.36
C ARG A 225 2.54 -36.37 -28.39
N GLY A 226 1.32 -36.21 -28.90
CA GLY A 226 0.15 -36.01 -28.05
C GLY A 226 -0.13 -37.27 -27.23
N ALA A 227 -0.77 -37.07 -26.09
CA ALA A 227 -1.64 -38.05 -25.45
C ALA A 227 -2.62 -37.28 -24.56
N SER A 228 -3.89 -37.36 -24.93
CA SER A 228 -5.02 -37.09 -24.05
C SER A 228 -4.96 -38.08 -22.88
N GLN A 229 -5.02 -37.59 -21.65
CA GLN A 229 -5.62 -38.37 -20.55
C GLN A 229 -6.47 -37.46 -19.68
N GLU A 230 -7.77 -37.69 -19.86
CA GLU A 230 -8.86 -37.39 -18.95
C GLU A 230 -8.59 -38.14 -17.63
N THR A 231 -8.57 -37.41 -16.52
CA THR A 231 -8.55 -38.01 -15.18
C THR A 231 -9.95 -37.96 -14.61
N ASP A 232 -10.58 -39.12 -14.49
CA ASP A 232 -11.82 -39.33 -13.75
C ASP A 232 -11.65 -39.08 -12.24
N PRO A 233 -12.73 -38.71 -11.53
CA PRO A 233 -12.67 -38.31 -10.13
C PRO A 233 -12.54 -39.51 -9.19
N ALA A 234 -11.61 -39.45 -8.23
CA ALA A 234 -11.52 -40.42 -7.14
C ALA A 234 -12.40 -40.00 -5.94
N GLN A 235 -13.09 -40.99 -5.38
CA GLN A 235 -14.03 -40.90 -4.27
C GLN A 235 -13.39 -40.62 -2.90
N ALA A 236 -14.26 -40.12 -2.01
CA ALA A 236 -14.02 -39.70 -0.63
C ALA A 236 -13.34 -40.75 0.26
N GLY A 237 -12.30 -40.31 0.97
CA GLY A 237 -11.76 -40.95 2.16
C GLY A 237 -11.82 -39.97 3.33
N ASP A 238 -12.46 -40.41 4.41
CA ASP A 238 -12.67 -39.69 5.66
C ASP A 238 -11.39 -39.72 6.52
N ALA A 239 -10.91 -38.56 6.97
CA ALA A 239 -9.89 -38.44 8.01
C ALA A 239 -9.92 -37.03 8.62
N GLY A 240 -10.42 -36.95 9.86
CA GLY A 240 -10.50 -35.74 10.66
C GLY A 240 -9.15 -35.16 11.07
N GLY A 241 -9.18 -33.87 11.43
CA GLY A 241 -8.03 -33.14 11.94
C GLY A 241 -8.36 -31.67 12.25
N ASP A 242 -8.98 -31.46 13.42
CA ASP A 242 -8.97 -30.27 14.29
C ASP A 242 -8.93 -28.86 13.67
N GLU A 243 -10.11 -28.25 13.58
CA GLU A 243 -10.27 -26.80 13.55
C GLU A 243 -10.08 -26.21 14.96
N THR A 244 -8.98 -25.47 15.18
CA THR A 244 -8.77 -24.72 16.43
C THR A 244 -9.67 -23.47 16.46
N SER A 245 -10.94 -23.67 16.81
CA SER A 245 -11.87 -22.58 17.12
C SER A 245 -11.61 -22.01 18.52
N THR A 246 -11.42 -20.70 18.58
CA THR A 246 -11.23 -19.94 19.83
C THR A 246 -12.55 -19.86 20.60
N PRO A 247 -12.62 -20.27 21.88
CA PRO A 247 -13.88 -20.33 22.61
C PRO A 247 -14.37 -18.95 23.06
N HIS A 248 -15.62 -18.65 22.72
CA HIS A 248 -16.42 -17.59 23.30
C HIS A 248 -16.90 -18.03 24.69
N ASN A 249 -16.49 -17.30 25.74
CA ASN A 249 -16.98 -17.50 27.10
C ASN A 249 -18.35 -16.82 27.27
N THR A 250 -19.41 -17.63 27.21
CA THR A 250 -20.76 -17.28 27.67
C THR A 250 -20.97 -17.88 29.05
N THR A 251 -20.94 -17.05 30.09
CA THR A 251 -21.33 -17.48 31.45
C THR A 251 -22.85 -17.39 31.57
N SER A 252 -23.46 -18.54 31.81
CA SER A 252 -24.89 -18.77 31.95
C SER A 252 -25.43 -18.29 33.29
N VAL A 253 -26.64 -17.77 33.22
CA VAL A 253 -27.58 -17.50 34.30
C VAL A 253 -27.91 -18.80 35.05
N GLY A 254 -27.70 -18.81 36.37
CA GLY A 254 -28.16 -19.86 37.29
C GLY A 254 -29.40 -19.40 38.04
N GLN A 255 -30.42 -20.24 38.02
CA GLN A 255 -31.77 -20.02 38.53
C GLN A 255 -31.88 -20.11 40.05
N THR A 256 -32.90 -19.41 40.52
CA THR A 256 -33.64 -19.48 41.78
C THR A 256 -33.86 -20.88 42.35
N GLY A 257 -33.57 -21.05 43.63
CA GLY A 257 -34.03 -22.16 44.47
C GLY A 257 -34.83 -21.63 45.67
N THR A 258 -36.11 -21.97 45.68
CA THR A 258 -37.13 -21.76 46.71
C THR A 258 -36.87 -22.63 47.95
N ALA A 259 -37.06 -22.07 49.14
CA ALA A 259 -37.25 -22.83 50.39
C ALA A 259 -38.63 -22.50 50.97
N SER A 260 -39.37 -23.56 51.34
CA SER A 260 -40.74 -23.57 51.84
C SER A 260 -40.83 -23.44 53.37
N PRO A 261 -42.04 -23.24 53.94
CA PRO A 261 -42.26 -22.51 55.20
C PRO A 261 -42.47 -23.43 56.40
N GLN A 262 -42.42 -22.85 57.60
CA GLN A 262 -43.24 -23.23 58.76
C GLN A 262 -43.27 -22.05 59.72
N GLY A 263 -44.48 -21.59 60.04
CA GLY A 263 -44.74 -20.70 61.16
C GLY A 263 -45.32 -21.48 62.32
N GLU A 264 -45.18 -20.95 63.53
CA GLU A 264 -46.20 -21.03 64.57
C GLU A 264 -45.95 -19.90 65.56
N ALA A 265 -47.05 -19.29 65.99
CA ALA A 265 -47.12 -18.18 66.93
C ALA A 265 -47.46 -18.71 68.32
N ALA A 266 -46.81 -18.15 69.34
CA ALA A 266 -47.35 -17.86 70.68
C ALA A 266 -46.38 -16.90 71.37
#